data_AF-A0A820US47-F1
#
_entry.id   AF-A0A820US47-F1
#
_cell.length_a   1.000
_cell.length_b   1.000
_cell.length_c   1.000
_cell.angle_alpha   90.00
_cell.angle_beta   90.00
_cell.angle_gamma   90.00
#
_symmetry.space_group_name_H-M   'P 1'
#
loop_
_entity.id
_entity.type
_entity.pdbx_description
1 polymer ?
#
loop_
_entity_poly.entity_id
_entity_poly.type
_entity_poly.pdbx_seq_one_letter_code
_entity_poly.pdbx_strand_id
1 'polypeptide(L)'
;QAIQSSGISASKLAIHCHDTYGQAIANIAQALDMGIRCVDSSVAGLGGCPYAKGASGNVATEDVLYLLEGLGYETGVDLNRLIDAGQFITDVLNRENTSKVARAILCKRQDDTKTTPKNSPQNNNAIDQSHDI
;
A
#
# COMPACT_ATOMS: atom_id res chain seq x y z
N GLN A 1 20.79 -20.26 -7.38
CA GLN A 1 21.67 -21.44 -7.51
C GLN A 1 20.91 -22.77 -7.54
N ALA A 2 20.00 -23.11 -6.61
CA ALA A 2 19.24 -24.37 -6.68
C ALA A 2 18.18 -24.45 -7.80
N ILE A 3 17.42 -23.37 -8.02
CA ILE A 3 16.37 -23.31 -9.05
C ILE A 3 16.95 -23.41 -10.47
N GLN A 4 18.10 -22.78 -10.72
CA GLN A 4 18.76 -22.84 -12.03
C GLN A 4 19.25 -24.26 -12.37
N SER A 5 19.64 -25.03 -11.35
CA SER A 5 20.13 -26.40 -11.52
C SER A 5 19.02 -27.44 -11.73
N SER A 6 17.75 -27.12 -11.42
CA SER A 6 16.63 -28.07 -11.55
C SER A 6 16.09 -28.19 -12.98
N GLY A 7 16.53 -27.34 -13.91
CA GLY A 7 16.02 -27.28 -15.28
C GLY A 7 14.60 -26.68 -15.40
N ILE A 8 14.03 -26.18 -14.30
CA ILE A 8 12.71 -25.53 -14.30
C ILE A 8 12.89 -24.06 -14.68
N SER A 9 12.19 -23.62 -15.74
CA SER A 9 12.15 -22.21 -16.14
C SER A 9 11.58 -21.32 -15.04
N ALA A 10 12.20 -20.17 -14.80
CA ALA A 10 11.73 -19.17 -13.84
C ALA A 10 10.30 -18.69 -14.13
N SER A 11 9.87 -18.72 -15.40
CA SER A 11 8.50 -18.38 -15.81
C SER A 11 7.43 -19.32 -15.28
N LYS A 12 7.80 -20.49 -14.75
CA LYS A 12 6.90 -21.48 -14.15
C LYS A 12 6.88 -21.41 -12.62
N LEU A 13 7.54 -20.42 -12.04
CA LEU A 13 7.72 -20.29 -10.59
C LEU A 13 7.07 -19.02 -10.09
N ALA A 14 6.59 -19.10 -8.85
CA ALA A 14 6.14 -17.97 -8.06
C ALA A 14 6.93 -17.95 -6.74
N ILE A 15 7.03 -16.77 -6.13
CA ILE A 15 7.59 -16.63 -4.78
C ILE A 15 6.51 -16.14 -3.83
N HIS A 16 6.41 -16.81 -2.67
CA HIS A 16 5.52 -16.45 -1.58
C HIS A 16 6.37 -16.22 -0.32
N CYS A 17 6.38 -14.99 0.18
CA CYS A 17 7.21 -14.62 1.33
C CYS A 17 6.36 -14.03 2.46
N HIS A 18 6.62 -14.50 3.68
CA HIS A 18 6.11 -13.89 4.90
C HIS A 18 7.11 -12.85 5.40
N ASP A 19 6.62 -11.76 5.98
CA ASP A 19 7.48 -10.67 6.47
C ASP A 19 7.75 -10.72 7.98
N THR A 20 7.65 -11.93 8.58
CA THR A 20 7.90 -12.20 10.01
C THR A 20 9.18 -11.57 10.54
N TYR A 21 10.24 -11.64 9.74
CA TYR A 21 11.57 -11.14 10.09
C TYR A 21 12.05 -9.98 9.20
N GLY A 22 11.13 -9.30 8.50
CA GLY A 22 11.46 -8.16 7.65
C GLY A 22 12.28 -8.51 6.40
N GLN A 23 12.27 -9.76 5.96
CA GLN A 23 13.09 -10.25 4.83
C GLN A 23 12.30 -10.39 3.53
N ALA A 24 10.98 -10.20 3.53
CA ALA A 24 10.17 -10.57 2.37
C ALA A 24 10.54 -9.75 1.12
N ILE A 25 10.66 -8.44 1.26
CA ILE A 25 11.02 -7.53 0.15
C ILE A 25 12.40 -7.85 -0.41
N ALA A 26 13.40 -8.12 0.44
CA ALA A 26 14.74 -8.49 0.00
C ALA A 26 14.75 -9.82 -0.77
N ASN A 27 14.01 -10.82 -0.29
CA ASN A 27 13.88 -12.11 -0.96
C ASN A 27 13.16 -11.99 -2.30
N ILE A 28 12.11 -11.15 -2.38
CA ILE A 28 11.40 -10.86 -3.63
C ILE A 28 12.32 -10.17 -4.63
N ALA A 29 13.08 -9.15 -4.21
CA ALA A 29 14.05 -8.50 -5.08
C ALA A 29 15.05 -9.51 -5.68
N GLN A 30 15.61 -10.39 -4.84
CA GLN A 30 16.50 -11.45 -5.31
C GLN A 30 15.81 -12.43 -6.28
N ALA A 31 14.53 -12.76 -6.06
CA ALA A 31 13.77 -13.61 -6.95
C ALA A 31 13.52 -12.96 -8.33
N LEU A 32 13.28 -11.65 -8.36
CA LEU A 32 13.16 -10.88 -9.60
C LEU A 32 14.46 -10.92 -10.40
N ASP A 33 15.61 -10.77 -9.74
CA ASP A 33 16.95 -10.91 -10.37
C ASP A 33 17.18 -12.32 -10.94
N MET A 34 16.57 -13.34 -10.33
CA MET A 34 16.58 -14.72 -10.83
C MET A 34 15.59 -14.98 -11.97
N GLY A 35 14.85 -13.97 -12.42
CA GLY A 35 13.91 -14.08 -13.53
C GLY A 35 12.49 -14.49 -13.14
N ILE A 36 12.18 -14.63 -11.84
CA ILE A 36 10.81 -14.91 -11.39
C ILE A 36 9.95 -13.65 -11.63
N ARG A 37 8.70 -13.85 -12.09
CA ARG A 37 7.78 -12.75 -12.41
C ARG A 37 6.39 -12.90 -11.78
N CYS A 38 6.20 -13.92 -10.94
CA CYS A 38 4.98 -14.12 -10.17
C CYS A 38 5.31 -14.02 -8.68
N VAL A 39 4.64 -13.12 -7.96
CA VAL A 39 4.87 -12.84 -6.53
C VAL A 39 3.54 -12.86 -5.81
N ASP A 40 3.42 -13.74 -4.83
CA ASP A 40 2.25 -13.79 -3.95
C ASP A 40 2.44 -12.80 -2.79
N SER A 41 1.36 -12.07 -2.49
CA SER A 41 1.32 -11.07 -1.42
C SER A 41 -0.12 -10.93 -0.90
N SER A 42 -0.31 -10.12 0.14
CA SER A 42 -1.63 -9.88 0.71
C SER A 42 -1.87 -8.40 0.96
N VAL A 43 -3.05 -7.89 0.59
CA VAL A 43 -3.40 -6.48 0.79
C VAL A 43 -3.22 -6.08 2.25
N ALA A 44 -2.68 -4.88 2.51
CA ALA A 44 -2.43 -4.37 3.86
C ALA A 44 -1.62 -5.31 4.77
N GLY A 45 -0.87 -6.26 4.18
CA GLY A 45 -0.14 -7.32 4.87
C GLY A 45 -1.05 -8.29 5.65
N LEU A 46 -2.29 -8.48 5.18
CA LEU A 46 -3.25 -9.37 5.81
C LEU A 46 -2.71 -10.80 5.89
N GLY A 47 -3.03 -11.44 7.01
CA GLY A 47 -2.52 -12.76 7.37
C GLY A 47 -2.00 -12.75 8.79
N GLY A 48 -1.24 -13.80 9.12
CA GLY A 48 -0.80 -14.07 10.47
C GLY A 48 -1.90 -14.75 11.30
N CYS A 49 -1.47 -15.54 12.28
CA CYS A 49 -2.40 -16.24 13.15
C CYS A 49 -2.64 -15.38 14.40
N PRO A 50 -3.90 -14.99 14.72
CA PRO A 50 -4.20 -14.24 15.93
C PRO A 50 -3.83 -15.02 17.22
N TYR A 51 -3.67 -16.34 17.10
CA TYR A 51 -3.28 -17.23 18.19
C TYR A 51 -1.76 -17.50 18.24
N ALA A 52 -0.98 -17.13 17.22
CA ALA A 52 0.47 -17.29 17.21
C ALA A 52 1.17 -15.92 17.32
N LYS A 53 1.58 -15.58 18.55
CA LYS A 53 2.31 -14.33 18.83
C LYS A 53 3.56 -14.23 17.96
N GLY A 54 3.66 -13.16 17.18
CA GLY A 54 4.85 -12.82 16.40
C GLY A 54 4.83 -13.20 14.92
N ALA A 55 3.80 -13.90 14.41
CA ALA A 55 3.66 -14.14 12.97
C ALA A 55 3.10 -12.87 12.29
N SER A 56 3.96 -11.97 11.82
CA SER A 56 3.58 -10.65 11.26
C SER A 56 2.81 -10.71 9.93
N GLY A 57 2.53 -11.91 9.41
CA GLY A 57 1.67 -12.13 8.26
C GLY A 57 2.44 -12.25 6.93
N ASN A 58 1.68 -12.16 5.84
CA ASN A 58 2.23 -12.12 4.50
C ASN A 58 2.90 -10.76 4.25
N VAL A 59 3.77 -10.68 3.24
CA VAL A 59 4.21 -9.39 2.71
C VAL A 59 3.02 -8.57 2.21
N ALA A 60 3.02 -7.27 2.49
CA ALA A 60 1.98 -6.36 2.03
C ALA A 60 2.07 -6.11 0.52
N THR A 61 0.95 -6.25 -0.21
CA THR A 61 0.93 -6.04 -1.67
C THR A 61 1.37 -4.64 -2.06
N GLU A 62 1.01 -3.63 -1.29
CA GLU A 62 1.41 -2.23 -1.51
C GLU A 62 2.93 -2.04 -1.42
N ASP A 63 3.59 -2.72 -0.47
CA ASP A 63 5.04 -2.66 -0.31
C ASP A 63 5.75 -3.37 -1.49
N VAL A 64 5.16 -4.46 -2.01
CA VAL A 64 5.66 -5.15 -3.22
C VAL A 64 5.47 -4.28 -4.46
N LEU A 65 4.29 -3.68 -4.66
CA LEU A 65 4.05 -2.79 -5.81
C LEU A 65 5.01 -1.61 -5.81
N TYR A 66 5.26 -1.00 -4.65
CA TYR A 66 6.20 0.11 -4.54
C TYR A 66 7.63 -0.30 -4.93
N LEU A 67 8.07 -1.50 -4.54
CA LEU A 67 9.35 -2.05 -5.01
C LEU A 67 9.34 -2.22 -6.54
N LEU A 68 8.31 -2.84 -7.09
CA LEU A 68 8.21 -3.15 -8.51
C LEU A 68 8.21 -1.87 -9.36
N GLU A 69 7.41 -0.87 -8.99
CA GLU A 69 7.38 0.45 -9.64
C GLU A 69 8.75 1.15 -9.55
N GLY A 70 9.39 1.12 -8.38
CA GLY A 70 10.72 1.71 -8.17
C GLY A 70 11.83 1.04 -9.00
N LEU A 71 11.64 -0.23 -9.36
CA LEU A 71 12.52 -0.99 -10.26
C LEU A 71 12.12 -0.88 -11.74
N GLY A 72 11.02 -0.19 -12.06
CA GLY A 72 10.52 -0.01 -13.42
C GLY A 72 9.74 -1.20 -14.00
N TYR A 73 9.22 -2.10 -13.15
CA TYR A 73 8.35 -3.19 -13.58
C TYR A 73 6.89 -2.72 -13.71
N GLU A 74 6.24 -3.15 -14.80
CA GLU A 74 4.81 -2.94 -15.00
C GLU A 74 4.00 -4.06 -14.32
N THR A 75 2.99 -3.66 -13.55
CA THR A 75 2.09 -4.58 -12.84
C THR A 75 0.63 -4.46 -13.28
N GLY A 76 0.26 -3.30 -13.85
CA GLY A 76 -1.14 -2.98 -14.20
C GLY A 76 -2.03 -2.69 -13.00
N VAL A 77 -1.48 -2.58 -11.78
CA VAL A 77 -2.25 -2.32 -10.56
C VAL A 77 -2.14 -0.84 -10.17
N ASP A 78 -3.27 -0.20 -9.85
CA ASP A 78 -3.30 1.15 -9.29
C ASP A 78 -3.01 1.12 -7.79
N LEU A 79 -1.83 1.61 -7.40
CA LEU A 79 -1.38 1.62 -6.01
C LEU A 79 -2.31 2.44 -5.10
N ASN A 80 -2.86 3.56 -5.56
CA ASN A 80 -3.72 4.40 -4.72
C ASN A 80 -5.05 3.70 -4.43
N ARG A 81 -5.66 3.06 -5.44
CA ARG A 81 -6.89 2.28 -5.27
C ARG A 81 -6.67 1.05 -4.41
N LEU A 82 -5.50 0.42 -4.51
CA LEU A 82 -5.15 -0.70 -3.63
C LEU A 82 -5.01 -0.26 -2.17
N ILE A 83 -4.36 0.88 -1.92
CA ILE A 83 -4.24 1.45 -0.57
C ILE A 83 -5.63 1.69 0.04
N ASP A 84 -6.57 2.25 -0.75
CA ASP A 84 -7.94 2.48 -0.28
C ASP A 84 -8.66 1.18 0.06
N ALA A 85 -8.49 0.14 -0.77
CA ALA A 85 -9.03 -1.19 -0.51
C ALA A 85 -8.41 -1.84 0.74
N GLY A 86 -7.11 -1.68 0.93
CA GLY A 86 -6.38 -2.15 2.10
C GLY A 86 -6.85 -1.48 3.39
N GLN A 87 -7.02 -0.15 3.35
CA GLN A 87 -7.55 0.60 4.48
C GLN A 87 -8.97 0.16 4.84
N PHE A 88 -9.84 0.03 3.84
CA PHE A 88 -11.22 -0.43 4.04
C PHE A 88 -11.29 -1.77 4.78
N ILE A 89 -10.54 -2.78 4.34
CA ILE A 89 -10.61 -4.11 4.96
C ILE A 89 -9.98 -4.10 6.36
N THR A 90 -8.93 -3.32 6.60
CA THR A 90 -8.33 -3.21 7.94
C THR A 90 -9.26 -2.55 8.94
N ASP A 91 -10.03 -1.54 8.49
CA ASP A 91 -11.04 -0.88 9.32
C ASP A 91 -12.17 -1.86 9.70
N VAL A 92 -12.67 -2.63 8.73
CA VAL A 92 -13.70 -3.66 8.95
C VAL A 92 -13.22 -4.73 9.94
N LEU A 93 -11.95 -5.13 9.84
CA LEU A 93 -11.36 -6.13 10.73
C LEU A 93 -10.93 -5.57 12.08
N ASN A 94 -11.03 -4.25 12.28
CA ASN A 94 -10.51 -3.54 13.45
C ASN A 94 -9.03 -3.91 13.74
N ARG A 95 -8.21 -3.87 12.68
CA ARG A 95 -6.78 -4.16 12.71
C ARG A 95 -6.01 -3.01 12.07
N GLU A 96 -4.75 -2.85 12.45
CA GLU A 96 -3.89 -1.90 11.77
C GLU A 96 -3.50 -2.39 10.37
N ASN A 97 -3.38 -1.46 9.43
CA ASN A 97 -2.70 -1.69 8.16
C ASN A 97 -1.19 -1.83 8.41
N THR A 98 -0.60 -2.95 7.97
CA THR A 98 0.82 -3.25 8.20
C THR A 98 1.72 -2.87 7.03
N SER A 99 1.14 -2.45 5.89
CA SER A 99 1.94 -1.88 4.78
C SER A 99 2.61 -0.59 5.24
N LYS A 100 3.93 -0.52 5.05
CA LYS A 100 4.71 0.69 5.34
C LYS A 100 4.40 1.79 4.33
N VAL A 101 4.21 1.41 3.06
CA VAL A 101 3.87 2.33 1.96
C VAL A 101 2.48 2.94 2.16
N ALA A 102 1.47 2.12 2.44
CA ALA A 102 0.11 2.59 2.67
C ALA A 102 0.06 3.59 3.83
N ARG A 103 0.69 3.27 4.97
CA ARG A 103 0.76 4.16 6.14
C ARG A 103 1.39 5.51 5.80
N ALA A 104 2.50 5.52 5.06
CA ALA A 104 3.19 6.75 4.67
C ALA A 104 2.31 7.62 3.74
N ILE A 105 1.68 7.01 2.74
CA ILE A 105 0.83 7.73 1.78
C ILE A 105 -0.45 8.24 2.45
N LEU A 106 -1.12 7.43 3.27
CA LEU A 106 -2.32 7.84 3.99
C LEU A 106 -2.03 8.99 4.95
N CYS A 107 -0.91 8.94 5.67
CA CYS A 107 -0.47 10.03 6.53
C CYS A 107 -0.31 11.34 5.73
N LYS A 108 0.40 11.28 4.60
CA LYS A 108 0.59 12.43 3.71
C LYS A 108 -0.73 13.02 3.20
N ARG A 109 -1.68 12.17 2.78
CA ARG A 109 -3.02 12.61 2.33
C ARG A 109 -3.79 13.36 3.44
N GLN A 110 -3.61 13.00 4.71
CA GLN A 110 -4.25 13.69 5.83
C GLN A 110 -3.65 15.08 6.06
N ASP A 111 -2.37 15.29 5.78
CA ASP A 111 -1.73 16.60 5.93
C ASP A 111 -2.10 17.55 4.77
N ASP A 112 -2.21 17.03 3.55
CA ASP A 112 -2.64 17.80 2.38
C ASP A 112 -4.09 18.33 2.53
N THR A 113 -4.96 17.56 3.18
CA THR A 113 -6.34 17.99 3.47
C THR A 113 -6.44 19.03 4.59
N LYS A 114 -5.46 19.12 5.49
CA LYS A 114 -5.40 20.13 6.57
C LYS A 114 -4.81 21.47 6.12
N THR A 115 -3.98 21.47 5.09
CA THR A 115 -3.28 22.66 4.59
C THR A 115 -4.07 23.47 3.55
N THR A 116 -5.21 22.96 3.09
CA THR A 116 -6.12 23.70 2.20
C THR A 116 -7.00 24.65 3.06
N PRO A 117 -6.94 25.99 2.87
CA PRO A 117 -7.76 26.90 3.66
C PRO A 117 -9.24 26.69 3.35
N LYS A 118 -10.08 26.49 4.38
CA LYS A 118 -11.53 26.66 4.28
C LYS A 118 -11.80 28.14 4.00
N ASN A 119 -11.95 28.53 2.73
CA ASN A 119 -12.56 29.81 2.39
C ASN A 119 -13.97 29.81 2.96
N SER A 120 -14.15 30.53 4.05
CA SER A 120 -15.46 30.84 4.63
C SER A 120 -16.20 31.75 3.64
N PRO A 121 -17.50 31.55 3.35
CA PRO A 121 -18.22 32.52 2.55
C PRO A 121 -18.27 33.84 3.34
N GLN A 122 -17.63 34.88 2.81
CA GLN A 122 -17.82 36.25 3.27
C GLN A 122 -19.27 36.63 3.03
N ASN A 123 -20.01 36.76 4.13
CA ASN A 123 -21.37 37.28 4.17
C ASN A 123 -21.36 38.76 3.74
N ASN A 124 -21.62 39.02 2.47
CA ASN A 124 -21.84 40.37 1.96
C ASN A 124 -23.32 40.74 2.11
N ASN A 125 -23.74 41.10 3.32
CA ASN A 125 -24.97 41.83 3.55
C ASN A 125 -24.64 43.23 4.07
N ALA A 126 -24.27 44.11 3.14
CA ALA A 126 -24.42 45.55 3.29
C ALA A 126 -25.47 45.99 2.27
N ILE A 127 -26.73 46.03 2.71
CA ILE A 127 -27.79 46.72 1.96
C ILE A 127 -27.78 48.15 2.49
N ASP A 128 -27.17 49.04 1.70
CA ASP A 128 -27.37 50.47 1.75
C ASP A 128 -28.82 50.79 1.34
N GLN A 129 -29.61 51.34 2.26
CA GLN A 129 -30.85 52.04 1.94
C GLN A 129 -30.82 53.43 2.59
N SER A 130 -30.16 54.34 1.89
CA SER A 130 -30.58 55.74 1.85
C SER A 130 -31.81 55.84 0.94
N HIS A 131 -32.97 56.25 1.45
CA HIS A 131 -34.06 56.96 0.75
C HIS A 131 -35.03 57.55 1.79
N ASP A 132 -35.15 58.88 1.77
CA ASP A 132 -36.31 59.74 2.02
C ASP A 132 -37.19 59.51 3.28
N ILE A 133 -37.06 60.44 4.27
CA ILE A 133 -38.09 61.43 4.68
C ILE A 133 -37.37 62.67 5.25
#